data_AF-A0A317XYP9-F1
#
_entry.id   AF-A0A317XYP9-F1
#
_cell.length_a   1.000
_cell.length_b   1.000
_cell.length_c   1.000
_cell.angle_alpha   90.00
_cell.angle_beta   90.00
_cell.angle_gamma   90.00
#
_symmetry.space_group_name_H-M   'P 1'
#
loop_
_entity.id
_entity.type
_entity.pdbx_description
1 polymer ?
#
loop_
_entity_poly.entity_id
_entity_poly.type
_entity_poly.pdbx_seq_one_letter_code
_entity_poly.pdbx_strand_id
1 'polypeptide(L)'
;MFCAISGEPPKVPVVSRKSGLVYEQRLIQKYIDENGKDPVTGDALETDDLVEIKSSPKSAAPRPPQHSSIPSLLTALQNEYDAIVLETFTLKKHYDNLRQELAHALYANDASARVIARLLNERDQAREALSNIEGAIGTGPSSSRATAQDVEMTDSAEAATNGESSGGSSSGLSASVVALIDSTSQALQVQRRAKSKRKAPEGYATAGDLSSFSEVKSLPSMHNAKPAGVTCLALSADGKVLVTGGNDKNVQVYDRSEDVVLASLKGHTKRISRVAVSGTSDAPIGPDAATDEENSSSTTLPAHIVSASEDGKIKVWTPSGATGAKAQAYALLHTIETHSAEVTGLGIHPSGKFIGSACRNGTLALHSLEDGAELLSIRAPEISNEQESGGYVYESFAFHPDGQLVATGTAEGAIRIWDIKAGANVSTFQTGLGGKVTSLDFSENGYYLAAASDQAKLVEVWDLRKLKAVGSITVDAGQSEDTEKASSKKSASHGVSAVRFDPSLQFLAVTTDSVSVFANKSWNQLAVLAGTKNITDLQWDRSNGSIVVSCLDRTVRSFGLSA
;
A
#
# COMPACT_ATOMS: atom_id res chain seq x y z
N MET A 1 31.10 43.97 -28.99
CA MET A 1 31.84 42.93 -28.26
C MET A 1 32.54 43.60 -27.11
N PHE A 2 32.14 43.32 -25.88
CA PHE A 2 32.81 43.83 -24.67
C PHE A 2 33.60 42.69 -24.04
N CYS A 3 34.75 43.02 -23.44
CA CYS A 3 35.54 42.09 -22.67
C CYS A 3 34.78 41.73 -21.39
N ALA A 4 34.63 40.44 -21.10
CA ALA A 4 33.93 39.99 -19.90
C ALA A 4 34.65 40.32 -18.58
N ILE A 5 35.94 40.69 -18.61
CA ILE A 5 36.72 41.09 -17.42
C ILE A 5 36.62 42.60 -17.18
N SER A 6 36.89 43.42 -18.20
CA SER A 6 36.97 44.88 -18.05
C SER A 6 35.70 45.62 -18.43
N GLY A 7 34.75 44.98 -19.12
CA GLY A 7 33.58 45.65 -19.69
C GLY A 7 33.89 46.60 -20.85
N GLU A 8 35.16 46.75 -21.24
CA GLU A 8 35.61 47.60 -22.33
C GLU A 8 35.63 46.86 -23.67
N PRO A 9 35.53 47.55 -24.82
CA PRO A 9 35.74 46.94 -26.12
C PRO A 9 37.20 46.42 -26.25
N PRO A 10 37.43 45.12 -26.47
CA PRO A 10 38.77 44.54 -26.49
C PRO A 10 39.55 44.96 -27.76
N LYS A 11 40.84 45.29 -27.59
CA LYS A 11 41.75 45.58 -28.72
C LYS A 11 42.10 44.33 -29.51
N VAL A 12 42.38 43.24 -28.79
CA VAL A 12 42.59 41.90 -29.35
C VAL A 12 41.58 40.96 -28.69
N PRO A 13 40.44 40.70 -29.35
CA PRO A 13 39.43 39.79 -28.83
C PRO A 13 39.90 38.34 -28.94
N VAL A 14 39.95 37.65 -27.82
CA VAL A 14 40.15 36.20 -27.74
C VAL A 14 38.93 35.55 -27.13
N VAL A 15 38.60 34.34 -27.58
CA VAL A 15 37.52 33.53 -27.03
C VAL A 15 38.11 32.31 -26.36
N SER A 16 37.63 32.02 -25.16
CA SER A 16 37.88 30.74 -24.51
C SER A 16 37.03 29.67 -25.18
N ARG A 17 37.66 28.56 -25.62
CA ARG A 17 36.93 27.41 -26.21
C ARG A 17 35.93 26.77 -25.25
N LYS A 18 36.16 26.91 -23.94
CA LYS A 18 35.36 26.26 -22.89
C LYS A 18 34.14 27.10 -22.49
N SER A 19 34.33 28.39 -22.24
CA SER A 19 33.24 29.28 -21.82
C SER A 19 32.53 29.98 -22.98
N GLY A 20 33.14 30.05 -24.18
CA GLY A 20 32.59 30.78 -25.32
C GLY A 20 32.55 32.30 -25.13
N LEU A 21 33.12 32.82 -24.03
CA LEU A 21 33.13 34.24 -23.70
C LEU A 21 34.27 34.98 -24.40
N VAL A 22 34.04 36.26 -24.67
CA VAL A 22 35.01 37.16 -25.31
C VAL A 22 35.81 37.90 -24.25
N TYR A 23 37.12 37.79 -24.35
CA TYR A 23 38.09 38.42 -23.46
C TYR A 23 39.07 39.31 -24.25
N GLU A 24 39.72 40.24 -23.55
CA GLU A 24 40.93 40.90 -24.05
C GLU A 24 42.14 40.00 -23.77
N GLN A 25 42.96 39.72 -24.79
CA GLN A 25 44.10 38.79 -24.70
C GLN A 25 45.02 39.07 -23.50
N ARG A 26 45.39 40.34 -23.25
CA ARG A 26 46.30 40.67 -22.13
C ARG A 26 45.71 40.32 -20.77
N LEU A 27 44.41 40.51 -20.60
CA LEU A 27 43.74 40.40 -19.31
C LEU A 27 43.51 38.93 -18.97
N ILE A 28 43.06 38.15 -19.94
CA ILE A 28 42.86 36.72 -19.74
C ILE A 28 44.18 35.97 -19.59
N GLN A 29 45.22 36.35 -20.34
CA GLN A 29 46.56 35.75 -20.20
C GLN A 29 47.11 35.97 -18.79
N LYS A 30 47.06 37.21 -18.30
CA LYS A 30 47.48 37.54 -16.93
C LYS A 30 46.68 36.75 -15.89
N TYR A 31 45.36 36.60 -16.09
CA TYR A 31 44.51 35.85 -15.17
C TYR A 31 44.81 34.34 -15.18
N ILE A 32 45.08 33.76 -16.35
CA ILE A 32 45.49 32.35 -16.50
C ILE A 32 46.85 32.12 -15.81
N ASP A 33 47.81 33.03 -16.00
CA ASP A 33 49.13 32.92 -15.38
C ASP A 33 49.06 32.97 -13.84
N GLU A 34 48.11 33.72 -13.28
CA GLU A 34 47.92 33.87 -11.83
C GLU A 34 47.05 32.77 -11.21
N ASN A 35 45.99 32.33 -11.89
CA ASN A 35 44.94 31.48 -11.30
C ASN A 35 44.71 30.13 -12.01
N GLY A 36 45.21 29.95 -13.24
CA GLY A 36 45.05 28.73 -14.04
C GLY A 36 43.61 28.34 -14.39
N LYS A 37 42.67 29.29 -14.31
CA LYS A 37 41.22 29.06 -14.45
C LYS A 37 40.55 30.13 -15.30
N ASP A 38 39.35 29.84 -15.78
CA ASP A 38 38.47 30.80 -16.44
C ASP A 38 37.83 31.74 -15.38
N PRO A 39 37.89 33.08 -15.56
CA PRO A 39 37.42 34.05 -14.58
C PRO A 39 35.89 34.05 -14.34
N VAL A 40 35.10 33.49 -15.26
CA VAL A 40 33.63 33.50 -15.15
C VAL A 40 33.07 32.13 -14.77
N THR A 41 33.56 31.05 -15.36
CA THR A 41 33.05 29.69 -15.08
C THR A 41 33.85 28.95 -14.01
N GLY A 42 35.09 29.34 -13.75
CA GLY A 42 35.97 28.68 -12.78
C GLY A 42 36.62 27.37 -13.27
N ASP A 43 36.44 27.01 -14.54
CA ASP A 43 37.02 25.83 -15.16
C ASP A 43 38.53 25.99 -15.42
N ALA A 44 39.29 24.89 -15.46
CA ALA A 44 40.71 24.94 -15.79
C ALA A 44 40.91 25.41 -17.24
N LEU A 45 41.73 26.44 -17.45
CA LEU A 45 41.96 27.06 -18.75
C LEU A 45 43.46 27.28 -18.97
N GLU A 46 43.97 26.84 -20.12
CA GLU A 46 45.35 27.05 -20.55
C GLU A 46 45.43 28.05 -21.70
N THR A 47 46.61 28.60 -21.96
CA THR A 47 46.85 29.61 -23.00
C THR A 47 46.50 29.13 -24.40
N ASP A 48 46.66 27.84 -24.65
CA ASP A 48 46.41 27.18 -25.94
C ASP A 48 44.91 27.00 -26.24
N ASP A 49 44.07 27.13 -25.21
CA ASP A 49 42.61 27.08 -25.34
C ASP A 49 42.01 28.42 -25.81
N LEU A 50 42.82 29.47 -25.95
CA LEU A 50 42.41 30.77 -26.43
C LEU A 50 42.43 30.83 -27.96
N VAL A 51 41.33 31.30 -28.55
CA VAL A 51 41.19 31.49 -30.00
C VAL A 51 41.01 32.97 -30.31
N GLU A 52 41.93 33.53 -31.09
CA GLU A 52 41.81 34.92 -31.57
C GLU A 52 40.67 35.06 -32.58
N ILE A 53 39.76 36.01 -32.35
CA ILE A 53 38.75 36.37 -33.33
C ILE A 53 39.32 37.43 -34.27
N LYS A 54 39.43 37.11 -35.56
CA LYS A 54 39.70 38.10 -36.62
C LYS A 54 38.42 38.88 -36.93
N SER A 55 38.13 39.93 -36.15
CA SER A 55 36.98 40.81 -36.42
C SER A 55 37.30 41.82 -37.53
N SER A 56 36.39 41.92 -38.51
CA SER A 56 36.36 42.99 -39.52
C SER A 56 35.00 43.70 -39.44
N PRO A 57 34.92 44.98 -39.07
CA PRO A 57 36.00 45.95 -38.81
C PRO A 57 36.63 45.76 -37.41
N LYS A 58 37.95 45.98 -37.32
CA LYS A 58 38.65 46.06 -36.03
C LYS A 58 38.02 47.21 -35.24
N SER A 59 37.59 46.96 -34.00
CA SER A 59 37.15 48.05 -33.11
C SER A 59 38.30 49.04 -33.00
N ALA A 60 38.19 50.17 -33.69
CA ALA A 60 39.24 51.17 -33.71
C ALA A 60 39.28 51.79 -32.32
N ALA A 61 40.43 51.67 -31.65
CA ALA A 61 40.64 52.37 -30.39
C ALA A 61 40.34 53.87 -30.60
N PRO A 62 39.69 54.55 -29.64
CA PRO A 62 39.58 56.00 -29.70
C PRO A 62 41.00 56.57 -29.88
N ARG A 63 41.16 57.51 -30.83
CA ARG A 63 42.48 58.09 -31.09
C ARG A 63 43.03 58.63 -29.77
N PRO A 64 44.27 58.25 -29.37
CA PRO A 64 44.82 58.76 -28.13
C PRO A 64 44.84 60.29 -28.20
N PRO A 65 44.44 61.00 -27.13
CA PRO A 65 44.50 62.44 -27.10
C PRO A 65 45.95 62.88 -27.36
N GLN A 66 46.15 63.75 -28.37
CA GLN A 66 47.47 64.29 -28.67
C GLN A 66 47.80 65.37 -27.64
N HIS A 67 48.45 64.99 -26.55
CA HIS A 67 48.99 65.92 -25.57
C HIS A 67 50.27 66.56 -26.12
N SER A 68 50.22 67.87 -26.40
CA SER A 68 51.34 68.62 -26.97
C SER A 68 52.36 69.10 -25.91
N SER A 69 52.11 68.86 -24.61
CA SER A 69 52.99 69.29 -23.52
C SER A 69 52.98 68.32 -22.32
N ILE A 70 54.11 68.24 -21.59
CA ILE A 70 54.24 67.43 -20.36
C ILE A 70 53.19 67.81 -19.30
N PRO A 71 52.91 69.11 -19.03
CA PRO A 71 51.83 69.49 -18.11
C PRO A 71 50.47 68.94 -18.52
N SER A 72 50.13 68.99 -19.82
CA SER A 72 48.84 68.48 -20.29
C SER A 72 48.69 66.96 -20.15
N LEU A 73 49.80 66.21 -20.26
CA LEU A 73 49.81 64.76 -20.03
C LEU A 73 49.62 64.43 -18.55
N LEU A 74 50.28 65.17 -17.65
CA LEU A 74 50.17 64.96 -16.21
C LEU A 74 48.74 65.24 -15.72
N THR A 75 48.11 66.32 -16.20
CA THR A 75 46.73 66.64 -15.85
C THR A 75 45.75 65.58 -16.34
N ALA A 76 45.95 65.03 -17.55
CA ALA A 76 45.09 63.94 -18.05
C ALA A 76 45.23 62.67 -17.19
N LEU A 77 46.45 62.27 -16.84
CA LEU A 77 46.70 61.12 -15.98
C LEU A 77 46.12 61.31 -14.58
N GLN A 78 46.23 62.52 -14.01
CA GLN A 78 45.61 62.87 -12.73
C GLN A 78 44.09 62.72 -12.80
N ASN A 79 43.45 63.26 -13.85
CA ASN A 79 42.00 63.16 -14.01
C ASN A 79 41.52 61.71 -14.14
N GLU A 80 42.22 60.88 -14.93
CA GLU A 80 41.89 59.45 -15.06
C GLU A 80 42.08 58.70 -13.73
N TYR A 81 43.16 58.98 -13.02
CA TYR A 81 43.43 58.36 -11.72
C TYR A 81 42.39 58.77 -10.68
N ASP A 82 42.05 60.06 -10.60
CA ASP A 82 41.03 60.57 -9.67
C ASP A 82 39.66 59.95 -9.94
N ALA A 83 39.29 59.76 -11.22
CA ALA A 83 38.06 59.07 -11.60
C ALA A 83 38.07 57.60 -11.15
N ILE A 84 39.15 56.84 -11.42
CA ILE A 84 39.27 55.43 -11.01
C ILE A 84 39.21 55.29 -9.48
N VAL A 85 39.91 56.17 -8.74
CA VAL A 85 39.91 56.14 -7.28
C VAL A 85 38.52 56.43 -6.73
N LEU A 86 37.82 57.41 -7.30
CA LEU A 86 36.46 57.75 -6.89
C LEU A 86 35.48 56.60 -7.17
N GLU A 87 35.53 55.99 -8.35
CA GLU A 87 34.69 54.82 -8.68
C GLU A 87 35.01 53.61 -7.81
N THR A 88 36.29 53.35 -7.55
CA THR A 88 36.69 52.24 -6.67
C THR A 88 36.19 52.47 -5.23
N PHE A 89 36.23 53.72 -4.76
CA PHE A 89 35.72 54.09 -3.44
C PHE A 89 34.21 53.95 -3.35
N THR A 90 33.45 54.43 -4.34
CA THR A 90 32.00 54.29 -4.36
C THR A 90 31.60 52.81 -4.45
N LEU A 91 32.29 52.01 -5.28
CA LEU A 91 32.05 50.58 -5.39
C LEU A 91 32.30 49.84 -4.06
N LYS A 92 33.39 50.15 -3.35
CA LYS A 92 33.67 49.60 -2.02
C LYS A 92 32.58 49.98 -1.02
N LYS A 93 32.13 51.24 -1.03
CA LYS A 93 31.04 51.69 -0.17
C LYS A 93 29.74 50.94 -0.46
N HIS A 94 29.40 50.72 -1.73
CA HIS A 94 28.24 49.92 -2.12
C HIS A 94 28.37 48.47 -1.70
N TYR A 95 29.55 47.87 -1.86
CA TYR A 95 29.83 46.51 -1.40
C TYR A 95 29.62 46.35 0.11
N ASP A 96 30.16 47.28 0.91
CA ASP A 96 30.01 47.23 2.37
C ASP A 96 28.56 47.43 2.81
N ASN A 97 27.82 48.34 2.16
CA ASN A 97 26.40 48.54 2.42
C ASN A 97 25.58 47.28 2.08
N LEU A 98 25.79 46.68 0.90
CA LEU A 98 25.10 45.46 0.49
C LEU A 98 25.41 44.30 1.45
N ARG A 99 26.66 44.21 1.92
CA ARG A 99 27.04 43.21 2.91
C ARG A 99 26.30 43.40 4.24
N GLN A 100 26.12 44.65 4.69
CA GLN A 100 25.33 44.96 5.89
C GLN A 100 23.85 44.64 5.70
N GLU A 101 23.27 44.99 4.56
CA GLU A 101 21.87 44.68 4.21
C GLU A 101 21.63 43.17 4.15
N LEU A 102 22.54 42.42 3.53
CA LEU A 102 22.48 40.96 3.48
C LEU A 102 22.54 40.35 4.89
N ALA A 103 23.46 40.82 5.73
CA ALA A 103 23.57 40.36 7.11
C ALA A 103 22.25 40.60 7.87
N HIS A 104 21.68 41.80 7.74
CA HIS A 104 20.39 42.13 8.34
C HIS A 104 19.26 41.24 7.82
N ALA A 105 19.20 41.00 6.51
CA ALA A 105 18.20 40.12 5.90
C ALA A 105 18.30 38.67 6.40
N LEU A 106 19.51 38.14 6.59
CA LEU A 106 19.72 36.81 7.15
C LEU A 106 19.25 36.71 8.61
N TYR A 107 19.54 37.72 9.44
CA TYR A 107 19.05 37.77 10.81
C TYR A 107 17.53 37.89 10.88
N ALA A 108 16.92 38.70 10.00
CA ALA A 108 15.48 38.82 9.90
C ALA A 108 14.84 37.49 9.47
N ASN A 109 15.43 36.77 8.52
CA ASN A 109 14.94 35.47 8.08
C ASN A 109 14.98 34.43 9.21
N ASP A 110 16.08 34.33 9.97
CA ASP A 110 16.14 33.43 11.14
C ASP A 110 15.08 33.81 12.20
N ALA A 111 14.88 35.11 12.45
CA ALA A 111 13.82 35.57 13.35
C ALA A 111 12.42 35.17 12.85
N SER A 112 12.14 35.34 11.55
CA SER A 112 10.88 34.92 10.93
C SER A 112 10.67 33.41 11.01
N ALA A 113 11.71 32.60 10.79
CA ALA A 113 11.62 31.14 10.91
C ALA A 113 11.23 30.71 12.33
N ARG A 114 11.75 31.39 13.37
CA ARG A 114 11.35 31.14 14.77
C ARG A 114 9.89 31.50 15.03
N VAL A 115 9.37 32.56 14.40
CA VAL A 115 7.95 32.92 14.49
C VAL A 115 7.08 31.83 13.86
N ILE A 116 7.46 31.34 12.67
CA ILE A 116 6.74 30.25 11.99
C ILE A 116 6.73 28.99 12.87
N ALA A 117 7.87 28.62 13.46
CA ALA A 117 7.94 27.46 14.35
C ALA A 117 7.00 27.59 15.57
N ARG A 118 6.90 28.79 16.16
CA ARG A 118 5.95 29.06 17.24
C ARG A 118 4.50 28.91 16.76
N LEU A 119 4.16 29.53 15.64
CA LEU A 119 2.81 29.48 15.07
C LEU A 119 2.39 28.07 14.68
N LEU A 120 3.31 27.25 14.17
CA LEU A 120 3.05 25.84 13.88
C LEU A 120 2.67 25.07 15.14
N ASN A 121 3.41 25.27 16.24
CA ASN A 121 3.10 24.63 17.52
C ASN A 121 1.75 25.11 18.09
N GLU A 122 1.47 26.42 18.04
CA GLU A 122 0.18 26.96 18.48
C GLU A 122 -1.00 26.42 17.63
N ARG A 123 -0.81 26.32 16.31
CA ARG A 123 -1.79 25.71 15.39
C ARG A 123 -2.04 24.25 15.74
N ASP A 124 -0.98 23.47 15.96
CA ASP A 124 -1.09 22.04 16.21
C ASP A 124 -1.74 21.77 17.57
N GLN A 125 -1.41 22.55 18.60
CA GLN A 125 -2.09 22.52 19.89
C GLN A 125 -3.57 22.88 19.77
N ALA A 126 -3.92 23.90 18.98
CA ALA A 126 -5.31 24.27 18.76
C ALA A 126 -6.10 23.16 18.03
N ARG A 127 -5.48 22.50 17.04
CA ARG A 127 -6.08 21.36 16.33
C ARG A 127 -6.27 20.15 17.25
N GLU A 128 -5.28 19.85 18.08
CA GLU A 128 -5.39 18.78 19.07
C GLU A 128 -6.50 19.08 20.10
N ALA A 129 -6.56 20.30 20.61
CA ALA A 129 -7.61 20.73 21.53
C ALA A 129 -9.00 20.62 20.89
N LEU A 130 -9.16 21.03 19.62
CA LEU A 130 -10.42 20.84 18.88
C LEU A 130 -10.77 19.36 18.73
N SER A 131 -9.82 18.51 18.33
CA SER A 131 -10.06 17.07 18.21
C SER A 131 -10.47 16.43 19.55
N ASN A 132 -9.89 16.91 20.66
CA ASN A 132 -10.25 16.45 22.00
C ASN A 132 -11.64 16.94 22.42
N ILE A 133 -12.02 18.16 22.05
CA ILE A 133 -13.37 18.70 22.29
C ILE A 133 -14.40 17.96 21.43
N GLU A 134 -14.12 17.70 20.15
CA GLU A 134 -14.98 16.89 19.28
C GLU A 134 -15.12 15.44 19.81
N GLY A 135 -14.05 14.88 20.36
CA GLY A 135 -14.08 13.57 21.02
C GLY A 135 -14.86 13.57 22.35
N ALA A 136 -14.87 14.68 23.09
CA ALA A 136 -15.57 14.82 24.37
C ALA A 136 -17.05 15.23 24.21
N ILE A 137 -17.36 16.05 23.21
CA ILE A 137 -18.71 16.41 22.80
C ILE A 137 -19.16 15.30 21.85
N GLY A 138 -19.59 14.17 22.41
CA GLY A 138 -20.22 13.10 21.65
C GLY A 138 -21.50 13.61 20.96
N THR A 139 -21.38 14.13 19.75
CA THR A 139 -22.51 14.52 18.90
C THR A 139 -22.48 13.74 17.60
N GLY A 140 -23.50 12.90 17.43
CA GLY A 140 -23.90 12.32 16.15
C GLY A 140 -24.30 13.39 15.11
N PRO A 141 -24.55 12.96 13.87
CA PRO A 141 -24.50 13.83 12.70
C PRO A 141 -25.71 14.78 12.70
N SER A 142 -25.44 16.08 12.65
CA SER A 142 -26.43 17.08 12.27
C SER A 142 -25.81 18.02 11.26
N SER A 143 -26.40 17.99 10.08
CA SER A 143 -26.25 18.85 8.92
C SER A 143 -25.83 20.30 9.19
N SER A 144 -25.09 20.83 8.20
CA SER A 144 -24.76 22.23 7.93
C SER A 144 -23.45 22.75 8.55
N ARG A 145 -22.33 22.46 7.87
CA ARG A 145 -21.35 23.51 7.65
C ARG A 145 -20.70 23.38 6.28
N ALA A 146 -21.15 24.29 5.41
CA ALA A 146 -20.59 24.54 4.10
C ALA A 146 -19.08 24.84 4.21
N THR A 147 -18.31 24.19 3.33
CA THR A 147 -17.16 24.75 2.61
C THR A 147 -16.50 25.98 3.24
N ALA A 148 -15.48 25.77 4.07
CA ALA A 148 -14.40 26.74 4.21
C ALA A 148 -13.32 26.34 3.19
N GLN A 149 -13.56 26.78 1.95
CA GLN A 149 -12.65 26.62 0.84
C GLN A 149 -11.57 27.72 0.98
N ASP A 150 -10.31 27.31 0.94
CA ASP A 150 -9.15 28.19 0.87
C ASP A 150 -9.35 29.22 -0.25
N VAL A 151 -9.26 30.51 0.11
CA VAL A 151 -9.30 31.63 -0.83
C VAL A 151 -7.88 31.86 -1.33
N GLU A 152 -7.53 31.22 -2.46
CA GLU A 152 -6.46 31.71 -3.33
C GLU A 152 -7.01 32.81 -4.24
N MET A 153 -6.41 33.99 -4.15
CA MET A 153 -6.68 35.13 -5.01
C MET A 153 -5.97 34.96 -6.36
N THR A 154 -6.72 34.71 -7.43
CA THR A 154 -6.29 35.08 -8.79
C THR A 154 -7.44 35.74 -9.53
N ASP A 155 -7.13 36.92 -10.04
CA ASP A 155 -8.01 37.90 -10.65
C ASP A 155 -8.37 37.56 -12.11
N SER A 156 -9.47 38.13 -12.59
CA SER A 156 -9.91 38.32 -14.00
C SER A 156 -11.06 37.43 -14.55
N ALA A 157 -12.26 38.03 -14.47
CA ALA A 157 -13.14 38.43 -15.57
C ALA A 157 -13.90 37.39 -16.45
N GLU A 158 -15.24 37.51 -16.30
CA GLU A 158 -16.31 37.52 -17.33
C GLU A 158 -16.84 36.22 -17.97
N ALA A 159 -17.97 35.79 -17.37
CA ALA A 159 -19.20 35.26 -17.92
C ALA A 159 -19.32 35.01 -19.45
N ALA A 160 -19.62 33.76 -19.81
CA ALA A 160 -20.57 33.43 -20.85
C ALA A 160 -21.32 32.12 -20.51
N THR A 161 -22.64 32.23 -20.55
CA THR A 161 -23.67 31.18 -20.42
C THR A 161 -23.62 30.16 -21.55
N ASN A 162 -23.69 28.86 -21.23
CA ASN A 162 -24.67 27.87 -21.73
C ASN A 162 -24.25 26.43 -21.40
N GLY A 163 -25.24 25.60 -21.10
CA GLY A 163 -25.08 24.29 -20.46
C GLY A 163 -24.56 23.16 -21.34
N GLU A 164 -24.19 22.08 -20.67
CA GLU A 164 -24.66 20.71 -20.93
C GLU A 164 -24.08 19.75 -19.88
N SER A 165 -24.85 18.69 -19.63
CA SER A 165 -24.64 17.61 -18.67
C SER A 165 -23.31 16.87 -18.80
N SER A 166 -22.64 16.63 -17.67
CA SER A 166 -21.87 15.38 -17.48
C SER A 166 -21.85 14.99 -15.99
N GLY A 167 -22.13 13.72 -15.73
CA GLY A 167 -22.32 13.16 -14.40
C GLY A 167 -20.99 13.00 -13.65
N GLY A 168 -20.95 13.58 -12.44
CA GLY A 168 -20.02 13.20 -11.39
C GLY A 168 -20.79 12.47 -10.30
N SER A 169 -20.63 11.16 -10.19
CA SER A 169 -21.21 10.34 -9.14
C SER A 169 -20.54 10.65 -7.79
N SER A 170 -21.26 11.30 -6.89
CA SER A 170 -20.92 11.35 -5.47
C SER A 170 -21.17 9.97 -4.84
N SER A 171 -20.16 9.10 -4.82
CA SER A 171 -20.22 7.73 -4.31
C SER A 171 -20.10 7.68 -2.78
N GLY A 172 -21.13 8.15 -2.08
CA GLY A 172 -21.30 7.86 -0.64
C GLY A 172 -22.13 6.59 -0.46
N LEU A 173 -21.74 5.71 0.47
CA LEU A 173 -22.60 4.59 0.90
C LEU A 173 -23.94 5.14 1.42
N SER A 174 -25.03 4.40 1.18
CA SER A 174 -26.35 4.80 1.68
C SER A 174 -26.36 4.83 3.21
N ALA A 175 -27.08 5.80 3.78
CA ALA A 175 -27.11 6.01 5.23
C ALA A 175 -27.59 4.75 6.01
N SER A 176 -28.43 3.91 5.41
CA SER A 176 -28.87 2.63 5.99
C SER A 176 -27.75 1.60 6.07
N VAL A 177 -26.88 1.54 5.05
CA VAL A 177 -25.74 0.64 5.01
C VAL A 177 -24.69 1.07 6.04
N VAL A 178 -24.42 2.37 6.14
CA VAL A 178 -23.48 2.91 7.15
C VAL A 178 -23.97 2.62 8.56
N ALA A 179 -25.26 2.80 8.84
CA ALA A 179 -25.84 2.48 10.15
C ALA A 179 -25.76 0.99 10.50
N LEU A 180 -25.91 0.09 9.52
CA LEU A 180 -25.73 -1.34 9.74
C LEU A 180 -24.27 -1.70 10.02
N ILE A 181 -23.32 -1.08 9.31
CA ILE A 181 -21.89 -1.25 9.57
C ILE A 181 -21.56 -0.74 10.98
N ASP A 182 -22.17 0.37 11.42
CA ASP A 182 -21.99 0.89 12.76
C ASP A 182 -22.54 -0.01 13.85
N SER A 183 -23.77 -0.48 13.72
CA SER A 183 -24.37 -1.37 14.72
C SER A 183 -23.60 -2.69 14.83
N THR A 184 -23.21 -3.26 13.68
CA THR A 184 -22.43 -4.51 13.64
C THR A 184 -21.03 -4.33 14.19
N SER A 185 -20.33 -3.25 13.82
CA SER A 185 -19.02 -2.96 14.39
C SER A 185 -19.07 -2.73 15.90
N GLN A 186 -20.06 -2.00 16.42
CA GLN A 186 -20.21 -1.82 17.88
C GLN A 186 -20.46 -3.15 18.60
N ALA A 187 -21.34 -4.00 18.07
CA ALA A 187 -21.60 -5.33 18.64
C ALA A 187 -20.34 -6.21 18.65
N LEU A 188 -19.63 -6.26 17.51
CA LEU A 188 -18.41 -7.06 17.35
C LEU A 188 -17.23 -6.51 18.16
N GLN A 189 -17.13 -5.19 18.35
CA GLN A 189 -16.14 -4.58 19.25
C GLN A 189 -16.38 -5.00 20.70
N VAL A 190 -17.63 -5.04 21.15
CA VAL A 190 -17.96 -5.49 22.52
C VAL A 190 -17.66 -6.97 22.69
N GLN A 191 -18.11 -7.81 21.75
CA GLN A 191 -17.79 -9.23 21.75
C GLN A 191 -16.29 -9.48 21.71
N ARG A 192 -15.53 -8.71 20.92
CA ARG A 192 -14.07 -8.81 20.86
C ARG A 192 -13.41 -8.40 22.17
N ARG A 193 -13.79 -7.26 22.76
CA ARG A 193 -13.25 -6.82 24.05
C ARG A 193 -13.52 -7.87 25.13
N ALA A 194 -14.61 -8.62 25.02
CA ALA A 194 -14.88 -9.78 25.86
C ALA A 194 -14.01 -11.00 25.50
N LYS A 195 -13.89 -11.37 24.22
CA LYS A 195 -13.08 -12.50 23.72
C LYS A 195 -11.59 -12.33 24.02
N SER A 196 -11.03 -11.13 23.83
CA SER A 196 -9.64 -10.81 24.18
C SER A 196 -9.33 -10.98 25.68
N LYS A 197 -10.36 -11.04 26.54
CA LYS A 197 -10.22 -11.29 27.98
C LYS A 197 -10.51 -12.74 28.38
N ARG A 198 -11.07 -13.57 27.48
CA ARG A 198 -11.36 -14.99 27.73
C ARG A 198 -10.14 -15.83 27.38
N LYS A 199 -9.89 -16.84 28.21
CA LYS A 199 -8.96 -17.94 27.88
C LYS A 199 -9.62 -18.82 26.82
N ALA A 200 -8.84 -19.49 25.96
CA ALA A 200 -9.42 -20.35 24.92
C ALA A 200 -10.37 -21.40 25.56
N PRO A 201 -11.49 -21.74 24.89
CA PRO A 201 -12.49 -22.69 25.41
C PRO A 201 -11.87 -24.04 25.77
N GLU A 202 -12.43 -24.70 26.80
CA GLU A 202 -12.03 -26.06 27.17
C GLU A 202 -12.34 -27.03 26.02
N GLY A 203 -11.31 -27.69 25.48
CA GLY A 203 -11.38 -28.54 24.27
C GLY A 203 -10.70 -27.94 23.04
N TYR A 204 -10.27 -26.68 23.09
CA TYR A 204 -9.44 -26.07 22.04
C TYR A 204 -7.97 -26.48 22.16
N ALA A 205 -7.29 -26.70 21.04
CA ALA A 205 -5.91 -27.14 21.02
C ALA A 205 -4.98 -26.19 21.80
N THR A 206 -4.27 -26.73 22.79
CA THR A 206 -3.30 -25.95 23.58
C THR A 206 -1.91 -25.98 22.94
N ALA A 207 -1.01 -25.09 23.37
CA ALA A 207 0.35 -25.02 22.84
C ALA A 207 1.16 -26.32 22.99
N GLY A 208 0.82 -27.18 23.97
CA GLY A 208 1.42 -28.52 24.13
C GLY A 208 0.87 -29.52 23.11
N ASP A 209 -0.42 -29.43 22.81
CA ASP A 209 -1.12 -30.30 21.87
C ASP A 209 -0.65 -30.07 20.43
N LEU A 210 -0.28 -28.83 20.08
CA LEU A 210 0.24 -28.44 18.76
C LEU A 210 1.45 -29.24 18.27
N SER A 211 2.31 -29.68 19.19
CA SER A 211 3.46 -30.52 18.85
C SER A 211 3.09 -31.96 18.46
N SER A 212 1.89 -32.41 18.86
CA SER A 212 1.33 -33.74 18.57
C SER A 212 0.35 -33.77 17.41
N PHE A 213 0.17 -32.64 16.71
CA PHE A 213 -0.72 -32.59 15.54
C PHE A 213 -0.21 -33.55 14.46
N SER A 214 -1.12 -34.38 13.99
CA SER A 214 -0.87 -35.31 12.89
C SER A 214 -1.99 -35.18 11.85
N GLU A 215 -1.76 -35.76 10.67
CA GLU A 215 -2.74 -35.75 9.59
C GLU A 215 -3.94 -36.65 9.98
N VAL A 216 -5.06 -36.04 10.36
CA VAL A 216 -6.26 -36.75 10.85
C VAL A 216 -7.08 -37.28 9.68
N LYS A 217 -7.22 -36.50 8.60
CA LYS A 217 -7.90 -36.92 7.38
C LYS A 217 -7.19 -36.34 6.16
N SER A 218 -6.87 -37.20 5.20
CA SER A 218 -6.44 -36.82 3.85
C SER A 218 -7.59 -37.09 2.89
N LEU A 219 -8.25 -36.04 2.41
CA LEU A 219 -9.31 -36.16 1.41
C LEU A 219 -8.70 -35.89 0.03
N PRO A 220 -8.61 -36.88 -0.88
CA PRO A 220 -8.30 -36.59 -2.28
C PRO A 220 -9.47 -35.80 -2.85
N SER A 221 -9.25 -34.51 -3.13
CA SER A 221 -10.27 -33.65 -3.73
C SER A 221 -10.62 -34.11 -5.13
N MET A 222 -11.92 -34.01 -5.42
CA MET A 222 -12.62 -34.56 -6.58
C MET A 222 -12.65 -33.58 -7.76
N HIS A 223 -11.66 -32.67 -7.86
CA HIS A 223 -11.49 -31.82 -9.03
C HIS A 223 -10.90 -32.58 -10.22
N ASN A 224 -11.21 -32.11 -11.43
CA ASN A 224 -10.87 -32.84 -12.65
C ASN A 224 -9.35 -33.04 -12.82
N ALA A 225 -8.95 -34.16 -13.45
CA ALA A 225 -7.56 -34.58 -13.48
C ALA A 225 -6.64 -33.68 -14.33
N LYS A 226 -7.19 -32.77 -15.15
CA LYS A 226 -6.47 -31.79 -15.97
C LYS A 226 -7.33 -30.52 -16.15
N PRO A 227 -6.89 -29.31 -15.77
CA PRO A 227 -5.68 -28.96 -15.01
C PRO A 227 -5.86 -29.14 -13.49
N ALA A 228 -4.86 -29.72 -12.83
CA ALA A 228 -4.91 -30.07 -11.41
C ALA A 228 -4.62 -28.86 -10.51
N GLY A 229 -5.31 -28.79 -9.36
CA GLY A 229 -4.96 -27.90 -8.25
C GLY A 229 -6.19 -27.31 -7.56
N VAL A 230 -6.25 -27.44 -6.23
CA VAL A 230 -7.16 -26.67 -5.38
C VAL A 230 -6.48 -25.33 -5.10
N THR A 231 -7.14 -24.23 -5.44
CA THR A 231 -6.56 -22.87 -5.35
C THR A 231 -6.89 -22.19 -4.04
N CYS A 232 -8.08 -22.42 -3.50
CA CYS A 232 -8.55 -21.79 -2.27
C CYS A 232 -9.50 -22.69 -1.49
N LEU A 233 -9.62 -22.39 -0.20
CA LEU A 233 -10.48 -23.09 0.74
C LEU A 233 -11.30 -22.10 1.56
N ALA A 234 -12.50 -22.51 1.95
CA ALA A 234 -13.28 -21.85 2.98
C ALA A 234 -13.99 -22.90 3.83
N LEU A 235 -14.01 -22.69 5.14
CA LEU A 235 -14.75 -23.53 6.09
C LEU A 235 -15.96 -22.77 6.62
N SER A 236 -17.05 -23.50 6.85
CA SER A 236 -18.19 -23.00 7.63
C SER A 236 -17.83 -22.89 9.12
N ALA A 237 -18.54 -22.05 9.84
CA ALA A 237 -18.38 -21.84 11.29
C ALA A 237 -18.48 -23.15 12.10
N ASP A 238 -19.40 -24.04 11.71
CA ASP A 238 -19.63 -25.33 12.37
C ASP A 238 -18.51 -26.37 12.11
N GLY A 239 -17.55 -26.06 11.22
CA GLY A 239 -16.49 -27.00 10.80
C GLY A 239 -16.97 -28.18 9.95
N LYS A 240 -18.29 -28.34 9.78
CA LYS A 240 -18.93 -29.44 9.03
C LYS A 240 -18.86 -29.26 7.52
N VAL A 241 -19.10 -28.05 7.01
CA VAL A 241 -19.10 -27.80 5.56
C VAL A 241 -17.77 -27.16 5.13
N LEU A 242 -17.10 -27.81 4.17
CA LEU A 242 -15.89 -27.35 3.51
C LEU A 242 -16.21 -26.97 2.06
N VAL A 243 -15.79 -25.78 1.64
CA VAL A 243 -15.90 -25.32 0.26
C VAL A 243 -14.52 -25.19 -0.35
N THR A 244 -14.34 -25.78 -1.53
CA THR A 244 -13.05 -25.82 -2.23
C THR A 244 -13.20 -25.21 -3.62
N GLY A 245 -12.24 -24.38 -4.00
CA GLY A 245 -12.15 -23.79 -5.34
C GLY A 245 -11.08 -24.49 -6.16
N GLY A 246 -11.45 -24.96 -7.35
CA GLY A 246 -10.53 -25.67 -8.24
C GLY A 246 -10.00 -24.83 -9.40
N ASN A 247 -8.83 -25.21 -9.90
CA ASN A 247 -8.32 -24.78 -11.21
C ASN A 247 -9.18 -25.32 -12.37
N ASP A 248 -10.07 -26.29 -12.08
CA ASP A 248 -11.05 -26.87 -13.00
C ASP A 248 -12.34 -26.04 -13.15
N LYS A 249 -12.32 -24.79 -12.65
CA LYS A 249 -13.42 -23.79 -12.73
C LYS A 249 -14.65 -24.12 -11.89
N ASN A 250 -14.61 -25.21 -11.12
CA ASN A 250 -15.71 -25.65 -10.29
C ASN A 250 -15.45 -25.33 -8.83
N VAL A 251 -16.50 -24.89 -8.13
CA VAL A 251 -16.50 -24.82 -6.67
C VAL A 251 -17.18 -26.08 -6.15
N GLN A 252 -16.53 -26.83 -5.26
CA GLN A 252 -17.09 -28.02 -4.64
C GLN A 252 -17.42 -27.76 -3.18
N VAL A 253 -18.64 -28.11 -2.78
CA VAL A 253 -19.12 -28.06 -1.40
C VAL A 253 -19.15 -29.48 -0.84
N TYR A 254 -18.49 -29.66 0.29
CA TYR A 254 -18.24 -30.95 0.92
C TYR A 254 -18.71 -30.93 2.38
N ASP A 255 -19.32 -32.01 2.84
CA ASP A 255 -19.62 -32.22 4.26
C ASP A 255 -18.59 -33.17 4.89
N ARG A 256 -17.87 -32.72 5.93
CA ARG A 256 -16.88 -33.49 6.70
C ARG A 256 -17.49 -34.54 7.62
N SER A 257 -18.77 -34.42 7.95
CA SER A 257 -19.44 -35.34 8.86
C SER A 257 -19.94 -36.59 8.13
N GLU A 258 -20.47 -36.40 6.93
CA GLU A 258 -20.97 -37.49 6.07
C GLU A 258 -19.95 -37.94 5.01
N ASP A 259 -18.87 -37.19 4.85
CA ASP A 259 -17.82 -37.37 3.83
C ASP A 259 -18.39 -37.38 2.38
N VAL A 260 -19.49 -36.66 2.12
CA VAL A 260 -20.20 -36.58 0.82
C VAL A 260 -20.06 -35.19 0.18
N VAL A 261 -19.95 -35.17 -1.16
CA VAL A 261 -20.02 -33.94 -1.97
C VAL A 261 -21.47 -33.51 -2.09
N LEU A 262 -21.83 -32.41 -1.44
CA LEU A 262 -23.20 -31.86 -1.45
C LEU A 262 -23.54 -31.16 -2.76
N ALA A 263 -22.58 -30.43 -3.35
CA ALA A 263 -22.79 -29.73 -4.60
C ALA A 263 -21.50 -29.47 -5.37
N SER A 264 -21.60 -29.53 -6.70
CA SER A 264 -20.59 -29.02 -7.63
C SER A 264 -21.17 -27.83 -8.38
N LEU A 265 -20.68 -26.64 -8.04
CA LEU A 265 -21.12 -25.36 -8.60
C LEU A 265 -20.31 -25.09 -9.86
N LYS A 266 -20.96 -25.26 -11.01
CA LYS A 266 -20.37 -25.03 -12.34
C LYS A 266 -20.88 -23.72 -12.90
N GLY A 267 -19.99 -22.89 -13.43
CA GLY A 267 -20.42 -21.63 -14.06
C GLY A 267 -19.31 -20.61 -14.33
N HIS A 268 -18.11 -20.79 -13.78
CA HIS A 268 -16.96 -19.93 -14.07
C HIS A 268 -16.26 -20.34 -15.36
N THR A 269 -15.66 -19.38 -16.08
CA THR A 269 -15.00 -19.60 -17.37
C THR A 269 -13.49 -19.75 -17.28
N LYS A 270 -12.88 -19.31 -16.18
CA LYS A 270 -11.48 -19.46 -15.77
C LYS A 270 -11.39 -20.05 -14.35
N ARG A 271 -10.16 -20.20 -13.85
CA ARG A 271 -9.87 -20.73 -12.52
C ARG A 271 -10.43 -19.83 -11.42
N ILE A 272 -10.80 -20.45 -10.32
CA ILE A 272 -11.29 -19.75 -9.13
C ILE A 272 -10.10 -19.18 -8.37
N SER A 273 -10.14 -17.90 -8.06
CA SER A 273 -9.09 -17.20 -7.30
C SER A 273 -9.35 -17.28 -5.80
N ARG A 274 -10.59 -17.06 -5.37
CA ARG A 274 -10.97 -17.01 -3.95
C ARG A 274 -12.41 -17.49 -3.72
N VAL A 275 -12.64 -18.10 -2.57
CA VAL A 275 -13.96 -18.53 -2.09
C VAL A 275 -14.17 -18.02 -0.67
N ALA A 276 -15.41 -17.64 -0.34
CA ALA A 276 -15.81 -17.23 1.00
C ALA A 276 -17.19 -17.81 1.35
N VAL A 277 -17.43 -18.09 2.64
CA VAL A 277 -18.67 -18.64 3.16
C VAL A 277 -19.23 -17.71 4.24
N SER A 278 -20.54 -17.45 4.21
CA SER A 278 -21.23 -16.62 5.19
C SER A 278 -21.32 -17.28 6.57
N GLY A 279 -21.33 -16.49 7.64
CA GLY A 279 -21.56 -16.96 9.01
C GLY A 279 -20.28 -17.25 9.81
N THR A 280 -19.10 -17.00 9.26
CA THR A 280 -17.81 -17.28 9.89
C THR A 280 -17.38 -16.23 10.93
N SER A 281 -17.89 -15.00 10.86
CA SER A 281 -17.49 -13.87 11.73
C SER A 281 -18.13 -13.90 13.12
N ASP A 282 -19.40 -14.28 13.23
CA ASP A 282 -20.19 -14.16 14.47
C ASP A 282 -20.24 -15.46 15.31
N ALA A 283 -19.86 -16.60 14.73
CA ALA A 283 -19.99 -17.88 15.43
C ALA A 283 -19.14 -17.96 16.72
N PRO A 284 -19.64 -18.55 17.81
CA PRO A 284 -18.82 -18.81 19.00
C PRO A 284 -17.66 -19.77 18.69
N ILE A 285 -16.59 -19.70 19.49
CA ILE A 285 -15.42 -20.59 19.38
C ILE A 285 -15.66 -21.75 20.34
N GLY A 286 -15.48 -22.99 19.89
CA GLY A 286 -15.74 -24.20 20.67
C GLY A 286 -16.92 -25.04 20.16
N PRO A 287 -17.28 -26.13 20.86
CA PRO A 287 -18.35 -27.06 20.44
C PRO A 287 -19.75 -26.42 20.43
N ASP A 288 -19.94 -25.30 21.14
CA ASP A 288 -21.19 -24.51 21.18
C ASP A 288 -21.38 -23.60 19.95
N ALA A 289 -20.47 -23.65 18.96
CA ALA A 289 -20.68 -23.01 17.64
C ALA A 289 -22.00 -23.44 16.97
N ALA A 290 -22.62 -24.53 17.44
CA ALA A 290 -23.85 -25.12 16.93
C ALA A 290 -25.15 -24.71 17.65
N THR A 291 -25.15 -23.92 18.74
CA THR A 291 -26.35 -23.82 19.61
C THR A 291 -27.06 -22.47 19.69
N ASP A 292 -26.53 -21.37 19.16
CA ASP A 292 -27.23 -20.09 19.23
C ASP A 292 -27.83 -19.71 17.87
N GLU A 293 -29.06 -20.16 17.62
CA GLU A 293 -30.15 -19.43 16.95
C GLU A 293 -31.44 -20.25 17.21
N GLU A 294 -32.27 -19.75 18.14
CA GLU A 294 -33.58 -20.29 18.52
C GLU A 294 -34.55 -20.29 17.31
N ASN A 295 -34.50 -21.33 16.48
CA ASN A 295 -35.57 -21.94 15.66
C ASN A 295 -35.02 -22.48 14.33
N SER A 296 -34.72 -23.77 14.26
CA SER A 296 -35.35 -24.72 13.32
C SER A 296 -34.51 -25.97 13.10
N SER A 297 -35.17 -27.10 13.31
CA SER A 297 -34.72 -28.44 12.97
C SER A 297 -34.64 -28.63 11.44
N SER A 298 -33.47 -28.41 10.84
CA SER A 298 -33.00 -29.08 9.61
C SER A 298 -31.63 -28.56 9.21
N THR A 299 -30.64 -29.45 9.12
CA THR A 299 -29.36 -29.35 8.38
C THR A 299 -28.82 -27.92 8.15
N THR A 300 -27.90 -27.46 9.02
CA THR A 300 -27.26 -26.13 8.98
C THR A 300 -26.32 -25.95 7.78
N LEU A 301 -26.90 -25.85 6.58
CA LEU A 301 -26.17 -25.45 5.38
C LEU A 301 -25.87 -23.94 5.46
N PRO A 302 -24.64 -23.50 5.13
CA PRO A 302 -24.32 -22.07 5.14
C PRO A 302 -25.22 -21.29 4.18
N ALA A 303 -25.71 -20.14 4.67
CA ALA A 303 -26.73 -19.32 4.00
C ALA A 303 -26.28 -18.81 2.62
N HIS A 304 -24.99 -18.46 2.45
CA HIS A 304 -24.44 -17.99 1.19
C HIS A 304 -22.98 -18.45 0.99
N ILE A 305 -22.68 -18.89 -0.23
CA ILE A 305 -21.31 -19.17 -0.69
C ILE A 305 -20.97 -18.16 -1.78
N VAL A 306 -19.82 -17.53 -1.69
CA VAL A 306 -19.34 -16.56 -2.68
C VAL A 306 -18.06 -17.08 -3.31
N SER A 307 -17.99 -16.97 -4.63
CA SER A 307 -16.86 -17.45 -5.42
C SER A 307 -16.40 -16.37 -6.39
N ALA A 308 -15.10 -16.14 -6.45
CA ALA A 308 -14.45 -15.21 -7.36
C ALA A 308 -13.58 -15.96 -8.37
N SER A 309 -13.62 -15.50 -9.62
CA SER A 309 -12.84 -16.06 -10.71
C SER A 309 -11.88 -15.02 -11.30
N GLU A 310 -10.83 -15.53 -11.94
CA GLU A 310 -9.92 -14.77 -12.82
C GLU A 310 -10.65 -14.16 -14.05
N ASP A 311 -11.92 -14.51 -14.27
CA ASP A 311 -12.78 -13.91 -15.28
C ASP A 311 -13.26 -12.49 -14.95
N GLY A 312 -12.97 -11.99 -13.74
CA GLY A 312 -13.55 -10.75 -13.23
C GLY A 312 -14.96 -10.92 -12.65
N LYS A 313 -15.51 -12.14 -12.69
CA LYS A 313 -16.87 -12.45 -12.25
C LYS A 313 -16.89 -12.96 -10.82
N ILE A 314 -17.83 -12.44 -10.03
CA ILE A 314 -18.15 -12.93 -8.69
C ILE A 314 -19.52 -13.57 -8.74
N LYS A 315 -19.63 -14.80 -8.22
CA LYS A 315 -20.89 -15.55 -8.18
C LYS A 315 -21.27 -15.83 -6.73
N VAL A 316 -22.51 -15.49 -6.39
CA VAL A 316 -23.14 -15.75 -5.10
C VAL A 316 -24.10 -16.92 -5.25
N TRP A 317 -23.99 -17.90 -4.35
CA TRP A 317 -24.76 -19.13 -4.35
C TRP A 317 -25.55 -19.25 -3.04
N THR A 318 -26.84 -19.57 -3.14
CA THR A 318 -27.75 -19.80 -2.01
C THR A 318 -28.18 -21.26 -1.92
N PRO A 319 -28.44 -21.81 -0.73
CA PRO A 319 -28.97 -23.16 -0.61
C PRO A 319 -30.38 -23.21 -1.20
N SER A 320 -30.60 -24.11 -2.15
CA SER A 320 -31.85 -24.20 -2.92
C SER A 320 -32.94 -25.04 -2.22
N GLY A 321 -32.72 -25.50 -0.97
CA GLY A 321 -33.68 -26.33 -0.22
C GLY A 321 -34.00 -27.69 -0.86
N ALA A 322 -33.31 -28.08 -1.94
CA ALA A 322 -33.57 -29.31 -2.66
C ALA A 322 -32.75 -30.48 -2.07
N THR A 323 -33.43 -31.44 -1.42
CA THR A 323 -32.83 -32.67 -0.89
C THR A 323 -33.06 -33.84 -1.84
N GLY A 324 -31.98 -34.29 -2.49
CA GLY A 324 -31.99 -35.50 -3.33
C GLY A 324 -30.61 -35.80 -3.92
N ALA A 325 -30.28 -37.08 -4.14
CA ALA A 325 -28.94 -37.56 -4.54
C ALA A 325 -28.39 -37.02 -5.90
N LYS A 326 -29.18 -36.22 -6.63
CA LYS A 326 -28.80 -35.54 -7.88
C LYS A 326 -29.28 -34.08 -7.94
N ALA A 327 -29.83 -33.54 -6.87
CA ALA A 327 -30.29 -32.16 -6.80
C ALA A 327 -29.13 -31.26 -6.33
N GLN A 328 -28.86 -30.17 -7.04
CA GLN A 328 -27.88 -29.18 -6.61
C GLN A 328 -28.39 -28.52 -5.33
N ALA A 329 -27.75 -28.80 -4.19
CA ALA A 329 -28.11 -28.20 -2.90
C ALA A 329 -27.98 -26.66 -2.90
N TYR A 330 -27.29 -26.08 -3.89
CA TYR A 330 -27.07 -24.65 -4.05
C TYR A 330 -27.42 -24.18 -5.47
N ALA A 331 -28.11 -23.05 -5.56
CA ALA A 331 -28.44 -22.37 -6.81
C ALA A 331 -27.65 -21.06 -6.96
N LEU A 332 -27.42 -20.64 -8.20
CA LEU A 332 -26.80 -19.35 -8.51
C LEU A 332 -27.82 -18.24 -8.25
N LEU A 333 -27.53 -17.35 -7.30
CA LEU A 333 -28.38 -16.19 -7.01
C LEU A 333 -28.01 -15.03 -7.96
N HIS A 334 -26.74 -14.60 -7.93
CA HIS A 334 -26.26 -13.43 -8.68
C HIS A 334 -24.91 -13.68 -9.35
N THR A 335 -24.73 -13.10 -10.54
CA THR A 335 -23.42 -12.95 -11.18
C THR A 335 -23.11 -11.47 -11.25
N ILE A 336 -22.07 -11.06 -10.53
CA ILE A 336 -21.61 -9.67 -10.45
C ILE A 336 -20.45 -9.53 -11.43
N GLU A 337 -20.59 -8.60 -12.38
CA GLU A 337 -19.63 -8.31 -13.44
C GLU A 337 -19.11 -6.86 -13.35
N THR A 338 -18.64 -6.45 -12.18
CA THR A 338 -18.12 -5.09 -11.97
C THR A 338 -16.65 -4.92 -12.35
N HIS A 339 -15.92 -6.02 -12.49
CA HIS A 339 -14.48 -6.01 -12.75
C HIS A 339 -14.16 -6.45 -14.18
N SER A 340 -13.36 -5.65 -14.88
CA SER A 340 -12.82 -5.96 -16.22
C SER A 340 -11.56 -6.82 -16.18
N ALA A 341 -10.97 -7.00 -15.00
CA ALA A 341 -9.74 -7.75 -14.77
C ALA A 341 -9.92 -8.77 -13.62
N GLU A 342 -8.86 -9.50 -13.31
CA GLU A 342 -8.87 -10.62 -12.38
C GLU A 342 -9.18 -10.16 -10.94
N VAL A 343 -10.15 -10.83 -10.30
CA VAL A 343 -10.45 -10.60 -8.88
C VAL A 343 -9.46 -11.38 -8.05
N THR A 344 -8.54 -10.69 -7.40
CA THR A 344 -7.47 -11.29 -6.59
C THR A 344 -7.89 -11.51 -5.14
N GLY A 345 -8.85 -10.71 -4.67
CA GLY A 345 -9.31 -10.72 -3.28
C GLY A 345 -10.83 -10.74 -3.15
N LEU A 346 -11.34 -11.61 -2.29
CA LEU A 346 -12.77 -11.71 -1.97
C LEU A 346 -12.94 -11.95 -0.48
N GLY A 347 -13.90 -11.25 0.12
CA GLY A 347 -14.35 -11.51 1.49
C GLY A 347 -15.82 -11.19 1.66
N ILE A 348 -16.42 -11.76 2.70
CA ILE A 348 -17.76 -11.38 3.17
C ILE A 348 -17.56 -10.46 4.37
N HIS A 349 -18.31 -9.37 4.41
CA HIS A 349 -18.30 -8.44 5.51
C HIS A 349 -18.83 -9.12 6.79
N PRO A 350 -18.31 -8.81 7.99
CA PRO A 350 -18.74 -9.48 9.23
C PRO A 350 -20.24 -9.44 9.53
N SER A 351 -20.98 -8.49 8.98
CA SER A 351 -22.46 -8.41 9.06
C SER A 351 -23.19 -9.51 8.27
N GLY A 352 -22.49 -10.25 7.42
CA GLY A 352 -23.07 -11.27 6.54
C GLY A 352 -23.92 -10.71 5.39
N LYS A 353 -24.00 -9.38 5.21
CA LYS A 353 -24.86 -8.76 4.17
C LYS A 353 -24.12 -8.14 2.99
N PHE A 354 -22.81 -7.96 3.10
CA PHE A 354 -22.00 -7.31 2.06
C PHE A 354 -20.84 -8.21 1.62
N ILE A 355 -20.42 -8.04 0.37
CA ILE A 355 -19.24 -8.69 -0.21
C ILE A 355 -18.24 -7.61 -0.56
N GLY A 356 -16.99 -7.81 -0.17
CA GLY A 356 -15.86 -7.01 -0.64
C GLY A 356 -15.06 -7.76 -1.68
N SER A 357 -14.68 -7.03 -2.72
CA SER A 357 -13.91 -7.55 -3.85
C SER A 357 -12.79 -6.60 -4.19
N ALA A 358 -11.59 -7.15 -4.36
CA ALA A 358 -10.42 -6.43 -4.85
C ALA A 358 -9.98 -6.98 -6.19
N CYS A 359 -9.72 -6.07 -7.12
CA CYS A 359 -9.30 -6.38 -8.46
C CYS A 359 -7.88 -5.88 -8.71
N ARG A 360 -7.16 -6.60 -9.58
CA ARG A 360 -5.77 -6.27 -9.95
C ARG A 360 -5.61 -4.92 -10.65
N ASN A 361 -6.69 -4.38 -11.22
CA ASN A 361 -6.71 -3.06 -11.87
C ASN A 361 -6.77 -1.88 -10.88
N GLY A 362 -6.72 -2.15 -9.56
CA GLY A 362 -6.80 -1.11 -8.54
C GLY A 362 -8.23 -0.69 -8.19
N THR A 363 -9.24 -1.46 -8.61
CA THR A 363 -10.64 -1.27 -8.21
C THR A 363 -10.95 -2.12 -6.99
N LEU A 364 -11.44 -1.47 -5.94
CA LEU A 364 -12.06 -2.09 -4.78
C LEU A 364 -13.57 -1.87 -4.88
N ALA A 365 -14.36 -2.93 -4.82
CA ALA A 365 -15.81 -2.84 -4.90
C ALA A 365 -16.52 -3.60 -3.78
N LEU A 366 -17.53 -2.95 -3.19
CA LEU A 366 -18.45 -3.52 -2.21
C LEU A 366 -19.82 -3.74 -2.83
N HIS A 367 -20.38 -4.92 -2.62
CA HIS A 367 -21.67 -5.33 -3.17
C HIS A 367 -22.61 -5.81 -2.06
N SER A 368 -23.91 -5.59 -2.24
CA SER A 368 -24.94 -6.24 -1.42
C SER A 368 -25.03 -7.73 -1.75
N LEU A 369 -25.13 -8.58 -0.74
CA LEU A 369 -25.28 -10.04 -0.91
C LEU A 369 -26.67 -10.42 -1.45
N GLU A 370 -27.71 -9.69 -1.04
CA GLU A 370 -29.12 -9.98 -1.37
C GLU A 370 -29.48 -9.53 -2.78
N ASP A 371 -29.03 -8.35 -3.20
CA ASP A 371 -29.41 -7.73 -4.48
C ASP A 371 -28.30 -7.76 -5.54
N GLY A 372 -27.06 -8.08 -5.15
CA GLY A 372 -25.89 -7.99 -6.04
C GLY A 372 -25.53 -6.55 -6.45
N ALA A 373 -26.23 -5.55 -5.93
CA ALA A 373 -26.01 -4.14 -6.26
C ALA A 373 -24.63 -3.66 -5.78
N GLU A 374 -23.93 -2.91 -6.64
CA GLU A 374 -22.68 -2.24 -6.31
C GLU A 374 -22.97 -1.05 -5.39
N LEU A 375 -22.50 -1.14 -4.14
CA LEU A 375 -22.73 -0.13 -3.12
C LEU A 375 -21.61 0.92 -3.13
N LEU A 376 -20.37 0.47 -3.38
CA LEU A 376 -19.21 1.34 -3.40
C LEU A 376 -18.19 0.79 -4.38
N SER A 377 -17.71 1.63 -5.28
CA SER A 377 -16.61 1.33 -6.19
C SER A 377 -15.52 2.37 -5.98
N ILE A 378 -14.41 1.98 -5.39
CA ILE A 378 -13.24 2.84 -5.22
C ILE A 378 -12.26 2.43 -6.31
N ARG A 379 -12.07 3.31 -7.30
CA ARG A 379 -11.01 3.15 -8.31
C ARG A 379 -9.79 3.91 -7.85
N ALA A 380 -8.61 3.31 -8.04
CA ALA A 380 -7.36 4.01 -7.93
C ALA A 380 -7.35 5.24 -8.87
N PRO A 381 -6.80 6.39 -8.44
CA PRO A 381 -6.68 7.57 -9.28
C PRO A 381 -5.83 7.27 -10.52
N GLU A 382 -6.34 7.62 -11.71
CA GLU A 382 -5.68 7.35 -13.01
C GLU A 382 -4.40 8.18 -13.23
N ILE A 383 -4.15 9.18 -12.39
CA ILE A 383 -3.01 10.09 -12.54
C ILE A 383 -1.88 9.60 -11.64
N SER A 384 -0.87 9.03 -12.28
CA SER A 384 0.47 8.75 -11.75
C SER A 384 1.16 10.05 -11.34
N ASN A 385 0.72 10.69 -10.25
CA ASN A 385 1.60 11.58 -9.52
C ASN A 385 2.52 10.67 -8.70
N GLU A 386 3.83 10.79 -8.96
CA GLU A 386 4.94 10.00 -8.43
C GLU A 386 5.13 10.08 -6.90
N GLN A 387 4.07 10.35 -6.13
CA GLN A 387 4.10 10.66 -4.70
C GLN A 387 3.36 9.66 -3.80
N GLU A 388 2.57 8.72 -4.34
CA GLU A 388 2.04 7.62 -3.53
C GLU A 388 2.88 6.35 -3.69
N SER A 389 3.81 6.15 -2.75
CA SER A 389 4.64 4.95 -2.64
C SER A 389 3.76 3.68 -2.58
N GLY A 390 3.92 2.76 -3.54
CA GLY A 390 3.43 1.38 -3.42
C GLY A 390 2.39 0.89 -4.44
N GLY A 391 2.11 1.63 -5.50
CA GLY A 391 1.27 1.20 -6.63
C GLY A 391 -0.19 0.91 -6.26
N TYR A 392 -0.98 0.50 -7.26
CA TYR A 392 -2.42 0.19 -7.12
C TYR A 392 -2.79 -1.21 -7.63
N VAL A 393 -1.81 -2.06 -7.90
CA VAL A 393 -2.06 -3.44 -8.32
C VAL A 393 -2.33 -4.30 -7.10
N TYR A 394 -3.59 -4.62 -6.80
CA TYR A 394 -3.96 -5.41 -5.63
C TYR A 394 -3.82 -6.91 -5.87
N GLU A 395 -3.11 -7.58 -4.97
CA GLU A 395 -2.85 -9.04 -4.99
C GLU A 395 -3.54 -9.77 -3.82
N SER A 396 -3.90 -9.06 -2.76
CA SER A 396 -4.57 -9.64 -1.58
C SER A 396 -5.59 -8.68 -0.95
N PHE A 397 -6.57 -9.26 -0.24
CA PHE A 397 -7.69 -8.54 0.38
C PHE A 397 -8.10 -9.22 1.68
N ALA A 398 -8.34 -8.43 2.72
CA ALA A 398 -8.91 -8.90 3.98
C ALA A 398 -9.84 -7.84 4.59
N PHE A 399 -10.94 -8.28 5.19
CA PHE A 399 -11.78 -7.43 6.03
C PHE A 399 -11.25 -7.41 7.45
N HIS A 400 -11.28 -6.24 8.08
CA HIS A 400 -11.08 -6.15 9.51
C HIS A 400 -12.24 -6.86 10.24
N PRO A 401 -12.01 -7.51 11.39
CA PRO A 401 -13.07 -8.21 12.13
C PRO A 401 -14.21 -7.30 12.62
N ASP A 402 -14.01 -5.98 12.68
CA ASP A 402 -15.10 -5.01 12.94
C ASP A 402 -15.94 -4.67 11.72
N GLY A 403 -15.46 -4.94 10.51
CA GLY A 403 -16.13 -4.56 9.28
C GLY A 403 -16.05 -3.08 8.92
N GLN A 404 -15.34 -2.24 9.67
CA GLN A 404 -15.15 -0.83 9.30
C GLN A 404 -13.97 -0.62 8.33
N LEU A 405 -12.94 -1.45 8.45
CA LEU A 405 -11.69 -1.32 7.69
C LEU A 405 -11.50 -2.50 6.74
N VAL A 406 -10.82 -2.22 5.64
CA VAL A 406 -10.36 -3.19 4.64
C VAL A 406 -8.86 -3.03 4.46
N ALA A 407 -8.11 -4.14 4.43
CA ALA A 407 -6.73 -4.12 3.99
C ALA A 407 -6.62 -4.70 2.58
N THR A 408 -5.78 -4.05 1.77
CA THR A 408 -5.38 -4.49 0.43
C THR A 408 -3.87 -4.53 0.35
N GLY A 409 -3.32 -5.61 -0.21
CA GLY A 409 -1.88 -5.77 -0.42
C GLY A 409 -1.54 -5.58 -1.88
N THR A 410 -0.49 -4.82 -2.17
CA THR A 410 -0.08 -4.48 -3.53
C THR A 410 1.07 -5.36 -4.04
N ALA A 411 1.25 -5.37 -5.36
CA ALA A 411 2.38 -6.04 -6.02
C ALA A 411 3.74 -5.40 -5.66
N GLU A 412 3.77 -4.12 -5.26
CA GLU A 412 4.97 -3.37 -4.90
C GLU A 412 5.34 -3.49 -3.41
N GLY A 413 4.63 -4.34 -2.66
CA GLY A 413 4.93 -4.55 -1.24
C GLY A 413 4.31 -3.50 -0.33
N ALA A 414 3.27 -2.78 -0.75
CA ALA A 414 2.53 -1.87 0.12
C ALA A 414 1.23 -2.52 0.61
N ILE A 415 0.80 -2.13 1.81
CA ILE A 415 -0.50 -2.48 2.38
C ILE A 415 -1.30 -1.19 2.51
N ARG A 416 -2.44 -1.12 1.85
CA ARG A 416 -3.36 0.03 1.95
C ARG A 416 -4.57 -0.35 2.80
N ILE A 417 -4.91 0.51 3.74
CA ILE A 417 -6.08 0.37 4.60
C ILE A 417 -7.14 1.36 4.17
N TRP A 418 -8.29 0.83 3.81
CA TRP A 418 -9.45 1.58 3.36
C TRP A 418 -10.49 1.64 4.47
N ASP A 419 -11.02 2.83 4.73
CA ASP A 419 -12.26 2.96 5.47
C ASP A 419 -13.42 2.74 4.50
N ILE A 420 -14.24 1.74 4.79
CA ILE A 420 -15.40 1.39 3.98
C ILE A 420 -16.40 2.55 3.96
N LYS A 421 -16.57 3.27 5.07
CA LYS A 421 -17.57 4.34 5.19
C LYS A 421 -17.26 5.55 4.33
N ALA A 422 -16.03 6.03 4.45
CA ALA A 422 -15.54 7.20 3.72
C ALA A 422 -15.16 6.85 2.27
N GLY A 423 -14.95 5.56 1.98
CA GLY A 423 -14.42 5.11 0.70
C GLY A 423 -13.02 5.66 0.41
N ALA A 424 -12.27 5.98 1.46
CA ALA A 424 -10.98 6.66 1.38
C ALA A 424 -9.87 5.80 1.99
N ASN A 425 -8.65 5.99 1.48
CA ASN A 425 -7.47 5.38 2.06
C ASN A 425 -7.11 6.10 3.36
N VAL A 426 -7.11 5.37 4.47
CA VAL A 426 -6.76 5.89 5.81
C VAL A 426 -5.25 5.85 6.03
N SER A 427 -4.59 4.79 5.57
CA SER A 427 -3.16 4.61 5.79
C SER A 427 -2.55 3.64 4.81
N THR A 428 -1.32 3.94 4.38
CA THR A 428 -0.49 3.06 3.55
C THR A 428 0.76 2.65 4.32
N PHE A 429 1.04 1.35 4.40
CA PHE A 429 2.26 0.80 4.97
C PHE A 429 3.16 0.26 3.87
N GLN A 430 4.42 0.66 3.87
CA GLN A 430 5.42 0.00 3.03
C GLN A 430 6.02 -1.16 3.82
N THR A 431 5.91 -2.38 3.29
CA THR A 431 6.51 -3.57 3.91
C THR A 431 7.99 -3.68 3.56
N GLY A 432 8.77 -4.30 4.43
CA GLY A 432 10.14 -4.72 4.14
C GLY A 432 10.22 -6.00 3.31
N LEU A 433 9.08 -6.57 2.92
CA LEU A 433 8.96 -7.90 2.30
C LEU A 433 9.52 -8.01 0.88
N GLY A 434 9.98 -6.91 0.27
CA GLY A 434 10.76 -6.93 -0.98
C GLY A 434 10.05 -7.52 -2.20
N GLY A 435 8.72 -7.56 -2.21
CA GLY A 435 7.92 -8.14 -3.30
C GLY A 435 6.41 -8.07 -3.06
N LYS A 436 5.64 -8.72 -3.93
CA LYS A 436 4.17 -8.75 -3.90
C LYS A 436 3.63 -9.31 -2.57
N VAL A 437 2.63 -8.63 -2.00
CA VAL A 437 1.92 -9.10 -0.80
C VAL A 437 0.81 -10.05 -1.21
N THR A 438 1.07 -11.36 -1.13
CA THR A 438 0.15 -12.41 -1.60
C THR A 438 -0.89 -12.83 -0.57
N SER A 439 -0.61 -12.64 0.71
CA SER A 439 -1.56 -12.98 1.79
C SER A 439 -1.58 -11.89 2.85
N LEU A 440 -2.79 -11.54 3.26
CA LEU A 440 -3.10 -10.66 4.38
C LEU A 440 -4.12 -11.35 5.28
N ASP A 441 -3.96 -11.20 6.59
CA ASP A 441 -4.98 -11.61 7.53
C ASP A 441 -4.97 -10.75 8.80
N PHE A 442 -6.16 -10.40 9.28
CA PHE A 442 -6.34 -9.64 10.51
C PHE A 442 -6.51 -10.59 11.69
N SER A 443 -5.83 -10.28 12.79
CA SER A 443 -6.09 -10.97 14.04
C SER A 443 -7.45 -10.54 14.61
N GLU A 444 -8.18 -11.47 15.23
CA GLU A 444 -9.42 -11.15 15.93
C GLU A 444 -9.20 -10.15 17.09
N ASN A 445 -7.95 -9.82 17.45
CA ASN A 445 -7.63 -8.82 18.48
C ASN A 445 -7.95 -7.39 18.00
N GLY A 446 -8.16 -7.20 16.70
CA GLY A 446 -8.57 -5.95 16.07
C GLY A 446 -7.46 -4.90 15.92
N TYR A 447 -6.20 -5.27 16.11
CA TYR A 447 -5.07 -4.35 15.92
C TYR A 447 -3.83 -4.97 15.28
N TYR A 448 -3.71 -6.31 15.21
CA TYR A 448 -2.65 -6.96 14.45
C TYR A 448 -3.09 -7.33 13.04
N LEU A 449 -2.23 -7.03 12.08
CA LEU A 449 -2.34 -7.43 10.68
C LEU A 449 -1.07 -8.21 10.31
N ALA A 450 -1.21 -9.42 9.79
CA ALA A 450 -0.09 -10.18 9.26
C ALA A 450 -0.06 -10.06 7.74
N ALA A 451 1.14 -9.84 7.23
CA ALA A 451 1.41 -9.72 5.80
C ALA A 451 2.53 -10.68 5.40
N ALA A 452 2.36 -11.31 4.24
CA ALA A 452 3.32 -12.26 3.70
C ALA A 452 3.54 -12.05 2.20
N SER A 453 4.72 -12.46 1.75
CA SER A 453 5.11 -12.44 0.34
C SER A 453 5.47 -13.82 -0.16
N ASP A 454 5.19 -14.05 -1.44
CA ASP A 454 5.57 -15.25 -2.19
C ASP A 454 7.05 -15.24 -2.61
N GLN A 455 7.75 -14.11 -2.51
CA GLN A 455 9.18 -14.01 -2.86
C GLN A 455 10.12 -14.21 -1.66
N ALA A 456 9.65 -13.87 -0.46
CA ALA A 456 10.45 -13.92 0.77
C ALA A 456 9.83 -14.90 1.78
N LYS A 457 10.67 -15.59 2.56
CA LYS A 457 10.24 -16.43 3.69
C LYS A 457 9.99 -15.62 4.97
N LEU A 458 9.57 -14.37 4.79
CA LEU A 458 9.37 -13.41 5.86
C LEU A 458 7.87 -13.13 6.00
N VAL A 459 7.39 -13.09 7.24
CA VAL A 459 6.05 -12.61 7.59
C VAL A 459 6.20 -11.40 8.49
N GLU A 460 5.61 -10.28 8.11
CA GLU A 460 5.60 -9.08 8.94
C GLU A 460 4.25 -8.95 9.65
N VAL A 461 4.30 -8.65 10.95
CA VAL A 461 3.12 -8.36 11.76
C VAL A 461 3.12 -6.89 12.14
N TRP A 462 2.05 -6.20 11.75
CA TRP A 462 1.84 -4.77 11.92
C TRP A 462 0.84 -4.50 13.04
N ASP A 463 1.11 -3.50 13.89
CA ASP A 463 0.12 -2.95 14.83
C ASP A 463 -0.49 -1.66 14.25
N LEU A 464 -1.78 -1.72 13.96
CA LEU A 464 -2.55 -0.66 13.33
C LEU A 464 -2.67 0.60 14.21
N ARG A 465 -2.53 0.48 15.52
CA ARG A 465 -2.62 1.64 16.43
C ARG A 465 -1.35 2.48 16.41
N LYS A 466 -0.22 1.82 16.16
CA LYS A 466 1.11 2.45 16.14
C LYS A 466 1.63 2.66 14.72
N LEU A 467 0.96 2.09 13.72
CA LEU A 467 1.34 2.09 12.31
C LEU A 467 2.80 1.61 12.11
N LYS A 468 3.20 0.59 12.89
CA LYS A 468 4.58 0.06 12.90
C LYS A 468 4.58 -1.46 12.89
N ALA A 469 5.57 -2.04 12.23
CA ALA A 469 5.87 -3.47 12.32
C ALA A 469 6.32 -3.81 13.76
N VAL A 470 5.61 -4.74 14.40
CA VAL A 470 5.88 -5.22 15.76
C VAL A 470 6.84 -6.40 15.74
N GLY A 471 6.77 -7.22 14.70
CA GLY A 471 7.62 -8.39 14.56
C GLY A 471 7.74 -8.84 13.11
N SER A 472 8.91 -9.35 12.77
CA SER A 472 9.19 -10.02 11.51
C SER A 472 9.56 -11.46 11.82
N ILE A 473 8.82 -12.41 11.26
CA ILE A 473 9.01 -13.85 11.48
C ILE A 473 9.70 -14.41 10.25
N THR A 474 10.94 -14.89 10.41
CA THR A 474 11.64 -15.67 9.40
C THR A 474 11.26 -17.13 9.56
N VAL A 475 10.61 -17.72 8.56
CA VAL A 475 10.27 -19.15 8.59
C VAL A 475 11.45 -19.91 7.97
N ASP A 476 12.35 -20.39 8.82
CA ASP A 476 13.41 -21.30 8.38
C ASP A 476 12.80 -22.69 8.12
N ALA A 477 12.92 -23.13 6.86
CA ALA A 477 12.71 -24.53 6.53
C ALA A 477 13.86 -25.31 7.20
N GLY A 478 13.52 -26.27 8.05
CA GLY A 478 14.49 -27.06 8.81
C GLY A 478 15.66 -27.58 7.97
N GLN A 479 16.81 -27.65 8.63
CA GLN A 479 18.06 -28.25 8.15
C GLN A 479 17.81 -29.55 7.37
N SER A 480 18.33 -29.62 6.15
CA SER A 480 18.86 -30.88 5.62
C SER A 480 20.37 -30.72 5.55
N GLU A 481 21.05 -31.23 6.57
CA GLU A 481 22.46 -31.61 6.45
C GLU A 481 22.52 -32.74 5.41
N ASP A 482 22.85 -32.38 4.17
CA ASP A 482 23.57 -33.20 3.20
C ASP A 482 23.42 -32.55 1.82
N THR A 483 24.42 -31.79 1.40
CA THR A 483 25.00 -31.77 0.04
C THR A 483 25.81 -30.49 -0.18
N GLU A 484 27.01 -30.44 0.40
CA GLU A 484 28.10 -29.73 -0.26
C GLU A 484 28.35 -30.40 -1.62
N LYS A 485 28.26 -29.61 -2.69
CA LYS A 485 28.54 -29.89 -4.12
C LYS A 485 27.30 -29.97 -5.02
N ALA A 486 26.74 -28.82 -5.36
CA ALA A 486 26.15 -28.59 -6.68
C ALA A 486 26.14 -27.08 -7.00
N SER A 487 27.17 -26.63 -7.72
CA SER A 487 27.21 -25.35 -8.40
C SER A 487 26.09 -25.24 -9.45
N SER A 488 25.50 -24.05 -9.56
CA SER A 488 24.68 -23.56 -10.67
C SER A 488 23.37 -24.32 -10.98
N LYS A 489 22.33 -24.07 -10.18
CA LYS A 489 20.94 -23.96 -10.65
C LYS A 489 20.12 -23.28 -9.55
N LYS A 490 19.59 -22.08 -9.82
CA LYS A 490 18.63 -21.37 -8.96
C LYS A 490 17.43 -22.30 -8.73
N SER A 491 17.43 -23.03 -7.62
CA SER A 491 16.25 -23.73 -7.11
C SER A 491 15.28 -22.64 -6.65
N ALA A 492 14.12 -22.56 -7.30
CA ALA A 492 13.06 -21.62 -6.95
C ALA A 492 12.52 -21.99 -5.57
N SER A 493 13.05 -21.35 -4.52
CA SER A 493 12.49 -21.45 -3.18
C SER A 493 11.11 -20.79 -3.20
N HIS A 494 10.04 -21.59 -3.11
CA HIS A 494 8.69 -21.10 -2.97
C HIS A 494 8.60 -20.27 -1.67
N GLY A 495 8.07 -19.04 -1.75
CA GLY A 495 7.88 -18.19 -0.57
C GLY A 495 6.63 -18.58 0.22
N VAL A 496 6.20 -17.70 1.12
CA VAL A 496 5.04 -17.93 1.97
C VAL A 496 3.76 -17.88 1.12
N SER A 497 2.99 -18.97 1.12
CA SER A 497 1.75 -19.09 0.34
C SER A 497 0.56 -18.43 1.02
N ALA A 498 0.35 -18.68 2.31
CA ALA A 498 -0.79 -18.17 3.06
C ALA A 498 -0.45 -18.02 4.55
N VAL A 499 -1.06 -17.01 5.17
CA VAL A 499 -0.96 -16.72 6.61
C VAL A 499 -2.36 -16.56 7.17
N ARG A 500 -2.64 -17.23 8.30
CA ARG A 500 -3.91 -17.08 9.03
C ARG A 500 -3.69 -17.00 10.54
N PHE A 501 -4.33 -16.01 11.15
CA PHE A 501 -4.49 -15.96 12.59
C PHE A 501 -5.53 -16.98 13.03
N ASP A 502 -5.28 -17.49 14.21
CA ASP A 502 -6.21 -18.35 14.89
C ASP A 502 -7.37 -17.56 15.52
N PRO A 503 -8.63 -18.02 15.41
CA PRO A 503 -9.77 -17.39 16.07
C PRO A 503 -9.58 -17.24 17.58
N SER A 504 -8.87 -18.14 18.25
CA SER A 504 -8.65 -18.07 19.70
C SER A 504 -7.59 -17.05 20.14
N LEU A 505 -6.96 -16.34 19.19
CA LEU A 505 -5.89 -15.36 19.41
C LEU A 505 -4.57 -15.94 19.93
N GLN A 506 -4.43 -17.26 20.01
CA GLN A 506 -3.23 -17.89 20.54
C GLN A 506 -2.15 -18.15 19.49
N PHE A 507 -2.55 -18.42 18.26
CA PHE A 507 -1.65 -18.92 17.23
C PHE A 507 -1.68 -18.11 15.94
N LEU A 508 -0.58 -18.19 15.21
CA LEU A 508 -0.45 -17.72 13.84
C LEU A 508 0.11 -18.89 13.03
N ALA A 509 -0.63 -19.34 12.02
CA ALA A 509 -0.14 -20.36 11.11
C ALA A 509 0.35 -19.72 9.81
N VAL A 510 1.53 -20.16 9.39
CA VAL A 510 2.23 -19.71 8.19
C VAL A 510 2.51 -20.93 7.33
N THR A 511 2.20 -20.83 6.05
CA THR A 511 2.40 -21.92 5.10
C THR A 511 3.50 -21.56 4.10
N THR A 512 4.42 -22.49 3.91
CA THR A 512 5.40 -22.51 2.82
C THR A 512 5.28 -23.88 2.14
N ASP A 513 6.31 -24.73 2.26
CA ASP A 513 6.28 -26.16 1.96
C ASP A 513 5.91 -27.02 3.19
N SER A 514 5.75 -26.39 4.34
CA SER A 514 5.26 -26.97 5.59
C SER A 514 4.36 -25.96 6.28
N VAL A 515 3.47 -26.45 7.15
CA VAL A 515 2.69 -25.57 8.03
C VAL A 515 3.48 -25.34 9.30
N SER A 516 3.89 -24.10 9.53
CA SER A 516 4.52 -23.68 10.77
C SER A 516 3.52 -22.91 11.62
N VAL A 517 3.36 -23.30 12.88
CA VAL A 517 2.49 -22.62 13.84
C VAL A 517 3.36 -21.83 14.82
N PHE A 518 3.07 -20.55 14.97
CA PHE A 518 3.75 -19.61 15.85
C PHE A 518 2.82 -19.17 16.98
N ALA A 519 3.39 -18.95 18.16
CA ALA A 519 2.67 -18.33 19.28
C ALA A 519 2.45 -16.84 19.03
N ASN A 520 1.24 -16.33 19.30
CA ASN A 520 0.94 -14.90 19.23
C ASN A 520 1.73 -14.15 20.33
N LYS A 521 2.24 -12.95 20.00
CA LYS A 521 3.08 -12.07 20.85
C LYS A 521 4.52 -12.52 21.08
N SER A 522 4.77 -13.80 21.35
CA SER A 522 6.15 -14.30 21.54
C SER A 522 6.82 -14.68 20.22
N TRP A 523 6.03 -14.94 19.17
CA TRP A 523 6.49 -15.34 17.83
C TRP A 523 7.43 -16.54 17.81
N ASN A 524 7.43 -17.33 18.89
CA ASN A 524 8.18 -18.57 18.98
C ASN A 524 7.49 -19.61 18.10
N GLN A 525 8.28 -20.33 17.32
CA GLN A 525 7.82 -21.45 16.52
C GLN A 525 7.44 -22.61 17.45
N LEU A 526 6.17 -23.02 17.42
CA LEU A 526 5.63 -24.07 18.28
C LEU A 526 5.62 -25.43 17.60
N ALA A 527 5.26 -25.47 16.31
CA ALA A 527 5.16 -26.72 15.56
C ALA A 527 5.52 -26.51 14.09
N VAL A 528 6.19 -27.52 13.51
CA VAL A 528 6.41 -27.66 12.06
C VAL A 528 5.75 -28.96 11.63
N LEU A 529 4.64 -28.84 10.91
CA LEU A 529 3.97 -29.97 10.30
C LEU A 529 4.64 -30.22 8.95
N ALA A 530 5.64 -31.08 8.95
CA ALA A 530 6.37 -31.50 7.75
C ALA A 530 5.62 -32.61 7.03
N GLY A 531 5.47 -32.50 5.70
CA GLY A 531 4.86 -33.57 4.87
C GLY A 531 4.04 -33.10 3.67
N THR A 532 3.83 -31.81 3.48
CA THR A 532 2.87 -31.27 2.49
C THR A 532 3.55 -30.35 1.47
N LYS A 533 3.96 -30.90 0.34
CA LYS A 533 4.52 -30.08 -0.75
C LYS A 533 3.40 -29.27 -1.42
N ASN A 534 3.71 -28.03 -1.82
CA ASN A 534 2.86 -27.15 -2.64
C ASN A 534 1.48 -26.81 -2.01
N ILE A 535 1.49 -26.16 -0.85
CA ILE A 535 0.28 -25.64 -0.20
C ILE A 535 -0.22 -24.38 -0.93
N THR A 536 -1.53 -24.24 -1.07
CA THR A 536 -2.16 -23.07 -1.72
C THR A 536 -2.91 -22.16 -0.75
N ASP A 537 -3.64 -22.73 0.22
CA ASP A 537 -4.39 -21.97 1.21
C ASP A 537 -4.50 -22.75 2.53
N LEU A 538 -4.85 -22.00 3.57
CA LEU A 538 -4.88 -22.44 4.95
C LEU A 538 -6.14 -21.86 5.60
N GLN A 539 -6.83 -22.67 6.41
CA GLN A 539 -7.93 -22.20 7.26
C GLN A 539 -7.94 -22.95 8.60
N TRP A 540 -8.14 -22.22 9.70
CA TRP A 540 -8.39 -22.79 11.02
C TRP A 540 -9.85 -23.18 11.18
N ASP A 541 -10.09 -24.35 11.76
CA ASP A 541 -11.40 -24.79 12.21
C ASP A 541 -11.74 -24.14 13.55
N ARG A 542 -12.89 -23.47 13.60
CA ARG A 542 -13.32 -22.68 14.77
C ARG A 542 -13.85 -23.56 15.92
N SER A 543 -14.23 -24.81 15.61
CA SER A 543 -14.76 -25.77 16.58
C SER A 543 -13.65 -26.44 17.41
N ASN A 544 -12.66 -27.02 16.72
CA ASN A 544 -11.65 -27.90 17.33
C ASN A 544 -10.21 -27.36 17.25
N GLY A 545 -9.98 -26.22 16.59
CA GLY A 545 -8.63 -25.70 16.33
C GLY A 545 -7.82 -26.59 15.37
N SER A 546 -8.50 -27.42 14.58
CA SER A 546 -7.86 -28.22 13.53
C SER A 546 -7.47 -27.32 12.35
N ILE A 547 -6.31 -27.58 11.74
CA ILE A 547 -5.82 -26.82 10.60
C ILE A 547 -6.20 -27.56 9.33
N VAL A 548 -6.92 -26.92 8.42
CA VAL A 548 -7.24 -27.49 7.11
C VAL A 548 -6.41 -26.80 6.04
N VAL A 549 -5.77 -27.61 5.21
CA VAL A 549 -4.80 -27.18 4.21
C VAL A 549 -5.19 -27.72 2.84
N SER A 550 -5.14 -26.87 1.81
CA SER A 550 -5.25 -27.30 0.42
C SER A 550 -3.88 -27.45 -0.20
N CYS A 551 -3.67 -28.57 -0.88
CA CYS A 551 -2.46 -28.81 -1.66
C CYS A 551 -2.78 -28.72 -3.16
N LEU A 552 -1.79 -28.29 -3.95
CA LEU A 552 -1.84 -28.35 -5.41
C LEU A 552 -1.98 -29.80 -5.92
N ASP A 553 -1.56 -30.78 -5.09
CA ASP A 553 -1.67 -32.23 -5.31
C ASP A 553 -3.10 -32.77 -5.17
N ARG A 554 -4.10 -31.88 -5.21
CA ARG A 554 -5.54 -32.17 -5.11
C ARG A 554 -5.96 -32.66 -3.72
N THR A 555 -5.09 -32.83 -2.75
CA THR A 555 -5.53 -33.26 -1.42
C THR A 555 -5.93 -32.07 -0.56
N VAL A 556 -7.07 -32.18 0.13
CA VAL A 556 -7.34 -31.39 1.32
C VAL A 556 -6.97 -32.22 2.52
N ARG A 557 -6.08 -31.70 3.36
CA ARG A 557 -5.57 -32.39 4.55
C ARG A 557 -6.00 -31.61 5.77
N SER A 558 -6.58 -32.30 6.74
CA SER A 558 -6.89 -31.72 8.05
C SER A 558 -5.89 -32.24 9.07
N PHE A 559 -5.15 -31.34 9.69
CA PHE A 559 -4.27 -31.60 10.82
C PHE A 559 -5.01 -31.31 12.12
N GLY A 560 -5.00 -32.26 13.05
CA GLY A 560 -5.65 -32.15 14.33
C GLY A 560 -4.93 -32.98 15.38
N LEU A 561 -5.45 -32.95 16.60
CA LEU A 561 -5.13 -33.95 17.60
C LEU A 561 -5.57 -35.32 17.09
N SER A 562 -4.66 -36.30 17.09
CA SER A 562 -5.06 -37.70 16.88
C SER A 562 -6.04 -38.05 18.00
N ALA A 563 -7.23 -38.53 17.62
CA ALA A 563 -8.17 -39.12 18.55
C ALA A 563 -7.57 -40.35 19.25
#